data_AF-I2CPA3-F1
#
_entry.id   AF-I2CPA3-F1
#
_cell.length_a   1.000
_cell.length_b   1.000
_cell.length_c   1.000
_cell.angle_alpha   90.00
_cell.angle_beta   90.00
_cell.angle_gamma   90.00
#
_symmetry.space_group_name_H-M   'P 1'
#
loop_
_entity.id
_entity.type
_entity.pdbx_description
1 polymer ?
#
loop_
_entity_poly.entity_id
_entity_poly.type
_entity_poly.pdbx_seq_one_letter_code
_entity_poly.pdbx_strand_id
1 'polypeptide(L)'
;KKTRAVSAIDRYNDIHCEVDEELESLLLAGGVDRALSRHISHLFVRDPLVIFDDAIAVDDARTTEHFENIQSTNWQTVRWKPPPQKTNPDDPHIGWRTEFRSMEIQLTDFENAAFTVFVILLTRVVLTFDLSLYLPLSKVDDNMRKAHERDSVLKEKFWFRKHLAPPLPSAAASEKSENPDPPENPDKAFEGAQKAGFVASSSCQDHIWQGTADEYELMSVEEILNGKGDYFLGLIPLCHMYLDYIGCDRETFRRVSLYLDFIGRRGSGETMTTAAWMRKVVQQHPEYQQDSVVTPSIAYDLMMECKRIGEGRLQCPDLLGNVKIDPIFPGEAYDVYLSGNKMGNRERSELLRAYRRREPFQTHKEGGKGRKDGAQKGKDGGDGKGESESHDEFFHYKA
;
A
#
# COMPACT_ATOMS: atom_id res chain seq x y z
N LYS A 1 -33.51 17.03 29.45
CA LYS A 1 -33.39 16.64 28.03
C LYS A 1 -32.53 17.68 27.31
N LYS A 2 -31.20 17.56 27.38
CA LYS A 2 -30.30 18.32 26.49
C LYS A 2 -30.24 17.51 25.20
N THR A 3 -30.78 18.03 24.11
CA THR A 3 -30.58 17.49 22.77
C THR A 3 -29.08 17.55 22.51
N ARG A 4 -28.39 16.42 22.73
CA ARG A 4 -26.95 16.29 22.52
C ARG A 4 -26.73 16.51 21.03
N ALA A 5 -25.98 17.54 20.67
CA ALA A 5 -25.74 17.91 19.28
C ALA A 5 -25.35 16.66 18.48
N VAL A 6 -26.05 16.41 17.37
CA VAL A 6 -25.67 15.41 16.39
C VAL A 6 -24.21 15.68 16.05
N SER A 7 -23.33 14.71 16.29
CA SER A 7 -21.91 14.90 16.02
C SER A 7 -21.80 15.15 14.52
N ALA A 8 -20.98 16.09 14.08
CA ALA A 8 -20.88 16.37 12.67
C ALA A 8 -20.26 15.18 11.87
N ILE A 9 -19.77 14.13 12.55
CA ILE A 9 -19.42 12.82 11.96
C ILE A 9 -20.66 11.99 11.58
N ASP A 10 -21.80 12.19 12.26
CA ASP A 10 -23.04 11.43 12.04
C ASP A 10 -23.58 11.65 10.62
N ARG A 11 -23.21 12.78 9.97
CA ARG A 11 -23.57 13.06 8.57
C ARG A 11 -22.96 12.08 7.57
N TYR A 12 -21.84 11.44 7.93
CA TYR A 12 -21.18 10.45 7.08
C TYR A 12 -21.79 9.06 7.26
N ASN A 13 -22.46 8.82 8.39
CA ASN A 13 -23.22 7.59 8.64
C ASN A 13 -24.66 7.76 8.14
N ASP A 14 -24.83 7.98 6.83
CA ASP A 14 -26.08 8.38 6.19
C ASP A 14 -26.96 7.23 5.67
N ILE A 15 -26.61 5.99 6.04
CA ILE A 15 -27.37 4.78 5.71
C ILE A 15 -28.02 4.19 6.96
N HIS A 16 -29.08 3.41 6.76
CA HIS A 16 -29.66 2.64 7.86
C HIS A 16 -28.66 1.60 8.34
N CYS A 17 -28.47 1.54 9.66
CA CYS A 17 -27.57 0.60 10.31
C CYS A 17 -28.30 0.09 11.55
N GLU A 18 -28.73 -1.17 11.48
CA GLU A 18 -29.38 -1.90 12.58
C GLU A 18 -28.44 -1.96 13.78
N VAL A 19 -28.96 -1.83 14.98
CA VAL A 19 -28.17 -1.87 16.21
C VAL A 19 -28.92 -2.62 17.31
N ASP A 20 -28.18 -3.27 18.19
CA ASP A 20 -28.70 -3.71 19.47
C ASP A 20 -28.86 -2.48 20.40
N GLU A 21 -30.11 -2.03 20.60
CA GLU A 21 -30.40 -0.80 21.35
C GLU A 21 -30.06 -0.92 22.85
N GLU A 22 -30.17 -2.13 23.42
CA GLU A 22 -29.85 -2.40 24.82
C GLU A 22 -28.33 -2.30 25.03
N LEU A 23 -27.56 -2.92 24.14
CA LEU A 23 -26.10 -2.84 24.15
C LEU A 23 -25.60 -1.42 23.86
N GLU A 24 -26.19 -0.69 22.92
CA GLU A 24 -25.82 0.71 22.65
C GLU A 24 -26.02 1.56 23.91
N SER A 25 -27.15 1.37 24.60
CA SER A 25 -27.45 2.05 25.86
C SER A 25 -26.46 1.70 26.97
N LEU A 26 -26.07 0.42 27.07
CA LEU A 26 -25.09 -0.07 28.03
C LEU A 26 -23.71 0.56 27.80
N LEU A 27 -23.23 0.58 26.56
CA LEU A 27 -21.93 1.15 26.19
C LEU A 27 -21.87 2.66 26.44
N LEU A 28 -22.94 3.38 26.07
CA LEU A 28 -23.09 4.81 26.34
C LEU A 28 -23.09 5.13 27.84
N ALA A 29 -23.79 4.32 28.65
CA ALA A 29 -23.80 4.46 30.11
C ALA A 29 -22.42 4.15 30.71
N GLY A 30 -21.66 3.23 30.09
CA GLY A 30 -20.27 2.92 30.43
C GLY A 30 -19.25 3.98 30.00
N GLY A 31 -19.68 5.04 29.30
CA GLY A 31 -18.81 6.15 28.88
C GLY A 31 -18.13 5.98 27.52
N VAL A 32 -18.49 4.94 26.76
CA VAL A 32 -18.06 4.80 25.36
C VAL A 32 -18.73 5.88 24.51
N ASP A 33 -18.00 6.48 23.57
CA ASP A 33 -18.58 7.51 22.72
C ASP A 33 -19.64 6.94 21.78
N ARG A 34 -20.47 7.83 21.20
CA ARG A 34 -21.62 7.43 20.38
C ARG A 34 -21.22 6.63 19.13
N ALA A 35 -20.16 7.04 18.43
CA ALA A 35 -19.80 6.40 17.17
C ALA A 35 -19.28 4.98 17.43
N LEU A 36 -18.42 4.80 18.43
CA LEU A 36 -17.91 3.49 18.80
C LEU A 36 -19.00 2.60 19.42
N SER A 37 -19.88 3.16 20.25
CA SER A 37 -21.02 2.42 20.82
C SER A 37 -21.92 1.87 19.72
N ARG A 38 -22.26 2.70 18.73
CA ARG A 38 -23.07 2.30 17.58
C ARG A 38 -22.38 1.23 16.72
N HIS A 39 -21.08 1.38 16.48
CA HIS A 39 -20.30 0.38 15.74
C HIS A 39 -20.33 -0.98 16.42
N ILE A 40 -20.02 -1.05 17.73
CA ILE A 40 -20.04 -2.31 18.47
C ILE A 40 -21.45 -2.90 18.49
N SER A 41 -22.47 -2.07 18.76
CA SER A 41 -23.85 -2.54 18.83
C SER A 41 -24.38 -3.07 17.50
N HIS A 42 -23.88 -2.56 16.38
CA HIS A 42 -24.18 -3.11 15.05
C HIS A 42 -23.58 -4.52 14.86
N LEU A 43 -22.40 -4.81 15.40
CA LEU A 43 -21.79 -6.14 15.27
C LEU A 43 -22.60 -7.21 16.02
N PHE A 44 -23.20 -6.81 17.15
CA PHE A 44 -23.91 -7.68 18.10
C PHE A 44 -25.38 -7.94 17.73
N VAL A 45 -25.88 -7.41 16.60
CA VAL A 45 -27.18 -7.83 16.05
C VAL A 45 -27.13 -9.23 15.41
N ARG A 46 -25.98 -9.93 15.53
CA ARG A 46 -25.71 -11.24 14.97
C ARG A 46 -25.53 -12.25 16.09
N ASP A 47 -26.06 -13.44 15.89
CA ASP A 47 -25.83 -14.56 16.79
C ASP A 47 -24.41 -15.14 16.61
N PRO A 48 -23.81 -15.70 17.67
CA PRO A 48 -22.55 -16.42 17.54
C PRO A 48 -22.72 -17.65 16.64
N LEU A 49 -21.86 -17.80 15.64
CA LEU A 49 -21.95 -18.90 14.66
C LEU A 49 -21.41 -20.24 15.22
N VAL A 50 -20.37 -20.18 16.04
CA VAL A 50 -19.70 -21.36 16.60
C VAL A 50 -19.28 -21.04 18.03
N ILE A 51 -19.69 -21.87 18.99
CA ILE A 51 -19.18 -21.84 20.36
C ILE A 51 -18.78 -23.26 20.76
N PHE A 52 -17.59 -23.40 21.33
CA PHE A 52 -17.13 -24.68 21.87
C PHE A 52 -17.66 -24.87 23.29
N ASP A 53 -17.87 -26.12 23.70
CA ASP A 53 -18.49 -26.47 25.00
C ASP A 53 -17.70 -25.91 26.20
N ASP A 54 -16.37 -25.91 26.09
CA ASP A 54 -15.44 -25.35 27.07
C ASP A 54 -15.39 -23.81 27.09
N ALA A 55 -15.95 -23.15 26.07
CA ALA A 55 -16.02 -21.70 25.94
C ALA A 55 -17.39 -21.11 26.29
N ILE A 56 -18.35 -21.91 26.78
CA ILE A 56 -19.69 -21.42 27.17
C ILE A 56 -19.59 -20.46 28.36
N ALA A 57 -18.79 -20.82 29.36
CA ALA A 57 -18.58 -20.03 30.56
C ALA A 57 -17.09 -19.64 30.68
N VAL A 58 -16.81 -18.34 30.58
CA VAL A 58 -15.45 -17.80 30.65
C VAL A 58 -15.35 -16.69 31.70
N ASP A 59 -14.13 -16.32 32.07
CA ASP A 59 -13.85 -15.18 32.96
C ASP A 59 -13.58 -13.93 32.11
N ASP A 60 -14.56 -13.02 32.03
CA ASP A 60 -14.50 -11.78 31.24
C ASP A 60 -13.34 -10.85 31.65
N ALA A 61 -12.79 -10.99 32.86
CA ALA A 61 -11.62 -10.24 33.28
C ALA A 61 -10.31 -10.81 32.73
N ARG A 62 -10.35 -12.02 32.14
CA ARG A 62 -9.18 -12.81 31.70
C ARG A 62 -9.20 -13.19 30.23
N THR A 63 -10.34 -13.11 29.56
CA THR A 63 -10.46 -13.40 28.13
C THR A 63 -11.42 -12.46 27.41
N THR A 64 -11.18 -12.26 26.12
CA THR A 64 -12.06 -11.54 25.20
C THR A 64 -12.76 -12.48 24.23
N GLU A 65 -12.77 -13.79 24.50
CA GLU A 65 -13.23 -14.83 23.57
C GLU A 65 -14.68 -14.65 23.11
N HIS A 66 -15.60 -14.31 24.02
CA HIS A 66 -17.00 -14.04 23.65
C HIS A 66 -17.13 -12.83 22.73
N PHE A 67 -16.34 -11.78 22.96
CA PHE A 67 -16.29 -10.63 22.06
C PHE A 67 -15.70 -11.01 20.70
N GLU A 68 -14.60 -11.77 20.68
CA GLU A 68 -13.96 -12.23 19.44
C GLU A 68 -14.85 -13.18 18.64
N ASN A 69 -15.74 -13.93 19.28
CA ASN A 69 -16.72 -14.78 18.59
C ASN A 69 -17.59 -13.96 17.63
N ILE A 70 -18.09 -12.81 18.10
CA ILE A 70 -18.89 -11.88 17.29
C ILE A 70 -18.00 -11.06 16.36
N GLN A 71 -16.89 -10.51 16.85
CA GLN A 71 -16.02 -9.64 16.05
C GLN A 71 -15.38 -10.38 14.86
N SER A 72 -14.93 -11.62 15.06
CA SER A 72 -14.25 -12.40 14.03
C SER A 72 -15.19 -12.88 12.92
N THR A 73 -16.48 -13.05 13.23
CA THR A 73 -17.54 -13.50 12.31
C THR A 73 -18.32 -12.37 11.66
N ASN A 74 -17.97 -11.11 11.96
CA ASN A 74 -18.35 -9.96 11.16
C ASN A 74 -17.24 -9.65 10.13
N TRP A 75 -17.46 -10.08 8.88
CA TRP A 75 -16.50 -9.91 7.78
C TRP A 75 -16.81 -8.69 6.92
N GLN A 76 -16.26 -7.55 7.32
CA GLN A 76 -16.35 -6.28 6.60
C GLN A 76 -15.11 -6.03 5.73
N THR A 77 -15.14 -4.99 4.88
CA THR A 77 -14.01 -4.56 4.02
C THR A 77 -12.83 -4.00 4.82
N VAL A 78 -13.10 -3.47 6.02
CA VAL A 78 -12.12 -3.04 7.01
C VAL A 78 -12.54 -3.55 8.37
N ARG A 79 -11.60 -3.98 9.21
CA ARG A 79 -11.88 -4.42 10.58
C ARG A 79 -11.07 -3.61 11.58
N TRP A 80 -11.77 -2.99 12.51
CA TRP A 80 -11.19 -2.41 13.71
C TRP A 80 -10.86 -3.53 14.71
N LYS A 81 -9.63 -3.60 15.21
CA LYS A 81 -9.18 -4.68 16.10
C LYS A 81 -8.71 -4.09 17.43
N PRO A 82 -9.43 -4.36 18.53
CA PRO A 82 -8.93 -3.99 19.86
C PRO A 82 -7.57 -4.64 20.16
N PRO A 83 -6.80 -4.05 21.08
CA PRO A 83 -5.62 -4.71 21.62
C PRO A 83 -6.05 -6.04 22.27
N PRO A 84 -5.33 -7.14 22.04
CA PRO A 84 -5.60 -8.38 22.74
C PRO A 84 -5.30 -8.22 24.23
N GLN A 85 -5.94 -9.04 25.05
CA GLN A 85 -5.57 -9.13 26.45
C GLN A 85 -4.12 -9.61 26.60
N LYS A 86 -3.35 -8.96 27.48
CA LYS A 86 -2.01 -9.45 27.85
C LYS A 86 -2.15 -10.68 28.72
N THR A 87 -1.60 -11.80 28.26
CA THR A 87 -1.59 -13.06 29.02
C THR A 87 -0.35 -13.19 29.90
N ASN A 88 0.77 -12.63 29.46
CA ASN A 88 2.04 -12.56 30.18
C ASN A 88 2.55 -11.11 30.21
N PRO A 89 3.09 -10.62 31.35
CA PRO A 89 3.77 -9.31 31.41
C PRO A 89 4.81 -9.07 30.31
N ASP A 90 5.50 -10.13 29.88
CA ASP A 90 6.55 -10.09 28.85
C ASP A 90 6.00 -10.16 27.41
N ASP A 91 4.68 -10.30 27.23
CA ASP A 91 4.07 -10.32 25.90
C ASP A 91 4.34 -8.98 25.18
N PRO A 92 4.71 -9.02 23.89
CA PRO A 92 4.92 -7.81 23.11
C PRO A 92 3.67 -6.94 23.12
N HIS A 93 3.86 -5.63 23.23
CA HIS A 93 2.73 -4.70 23.18
C HIS A 93 2.07 -4.73 21.80
N ILE A 94 0.79 -5.11 21.77
CA ILE A 94 -0.07 -5.01 20.60
C ILE A 94 -1.12 -3.94 20.87
N GLY A 95 -1.13 -2.89 20.04
CA GLY A 95 -2.08 -1.78 20.14
C GLY A 95 -3.39 -2.00 19.36
N TRP A 96 -4.15 -0.92 19.25
CA TRP A 96 -5.30 -0.83 18.33
C TRP A 96 -4.84 -0.97 16.88
N ARG A 97 -5.54 -1.80 16.12
CA ARG A 97 -5.16 -2.09 14.72
C ARG A 97 -6.36 -1.93 13.80
N THR A 98 -6.05 -1.65 12.55
CA THR A 98 -7.01 -1.67 11.45
C THR A 98 -6.53 -2.70 10.45
N GLU A 99 -7.40 -3.63 10.07
CA GLU A 99 -7.15 -4.64 9.06
C GLU A 99 -7.87 -4.24 7.76
N PHE A 100 -7.12 -4.06 6.68
CA PHE A 100 -7.65 -3.75 5.35
C PHE A 100 -7.86 -5.07 4.58
N ARG A 101 -9.09 -5.33 4.11
CA ARG A 101 -9.53 -6.68 3.71
C ARG A 101 -10.09 -6.78 2.30
N SER A 102 -10.08 -5.69 1.53
CA SER A 102 -10.70 -5.63 0.19
C SER A 102 -9.77 -5.98 -0.97
N MET A 103 -8.50 -6.31 -0.70
CA MET A 103 -7.54 -6.64 -1.75
C MET A 103 -7.68 -8.10 -2.20
N GLU A 104 -7.96 -8.30 -3.49
CA GLU A 104 -7.86 -9.60 -4.14
C GLU A 104 -6.40 -10.06 -4.19
N ILE A 105 -6.14 -11.36 -4.04
CA ILE A 105 -4.79 -11.93 -4.18
C ILE A 105 -4.34 -11.91 -5.64
N GLN A 106 -3.06 -11.61 -5.88
CA GLN A 106 -2.46 -11.56 -7.22
C GLN A 106 -1.54 -12.76 -7.47
N LEU A 107 -1.21 -13.01 -8.74
CA LEU A 107 -0.48 -14.21 -9.16
C LEU A 107 0.98 -14.24 -8.68
N THR A 108 1.60 -13.07 -8.54
CA THR A 108 3.03 -12.96 -8.22
C THR A 108 3.27 -12.26 -6.88
N ASP A 109 4.36 -12.63 -6.21
CA ASP A 109 4.80 -11.95 -4.97
C ASP A 109 5.11 -10.48 -5.21
N PHE A 110 5.58 -10.11 -6.39
CA PHE A 110 5.80 -8.72 -6.78
C PHE A 110 4.50 -7.90 -6.72
N GLU A 111 3.42 -8.40 -7.32
CA GLU A 111 2.13 -7.72 -7.33
C GLU A 111 1.56 -7.58 -5.91
N ASN A 112 1.59 -8.67 -5.13
CA ASN A 112 1.12 -8.68 -3.75
C ASN A 112 1.94 -7.75 -2.86
N ALA A 113 3.26 -7.70 -3.04
CA ALA A 113 4.14 -6.75 -2.36
C ALA A 113 3.82 -5.31 -2.77
N ALA A 114 3.59 -5.05 -4.06
CA ALA A 114 3.27 -3.71 -4.55
C ALA A 114 2.01 -3.15 -3.87
N PHE A 115 0.93 -3.94 -3.86
CA PHE A 115 -0.32 -3.56 -3.21
C PHE A 115 -0.18 -3.43 -1.68
N THR A 116 0.58 -4.31 -1.03
CA THR A 116 0.83 -4.24 0.41
C THR A 116 1.60 -2.98 0.78
N VAL A 117 2.69 -2.67 0.05
CA VAL A 117 3.50 -1.47 0.25
C VAL A 117 2.67 -0.22 0.01
N PHE A 118 1.84 -0.20 -1.04
CA PHE A 118 0.96 0.92 -1.32
C PHE A 118 -0.03 1.19 -0.19
N VAL A 119 -0.71 0.17 0.35
CA VAL A 119 -1.64 0.35 1.49
C VAL A 119 -0.89 0.90 2.70
N ILE A 120 0.29 0.36 3.02
CA ILE A 120 1.10 0.85 4.14
C ILE A 120 1.49 2.32 3.92
N LEU A 121 2.00 2.67 2.75
CA LEU A 121 2.39 4.05 2.43
C LEU A 121 1.19 4.99 2.49
N LEU A 122 0.04 4.59 1.96
CA LEU A 122 -1.17 5.38 2.03
C LEU A 122 -1.58 5.66 3.48
N THR A 123 -1.48 4.69 4.39
CA THR A 123 -1.74 4.97 5.81
C THR A 123 -0.76 5.98 6.40
N ARG A 124 0.51 5.95 5.99
CA ARG A 124 1.52 6.92 6.43
C ARG A 124 1.25 8.31 5.87
N VAL A 125 0.95 8.41 4.59
CA VAL A 125 0.53 9.64 3.90
C VAL A 125 -0.65 10.29 4.62
N VAL A 126 -1.71 9.53 4.89
CA VAL A 126 -2.93 10.04 5.55
C VAL A 126 -2.63 10.56 6.95
N LEU A 127 -1.82 9.85 7.74
CA LEU A 127 -1.47 10.24 9.11
C LEU A 127 -0.46 11.39 9.15
N THR A 128 0.57 11.36 8.32
CA THR A 128 1.66 12.34 8.32
C THR A 128 1.23 13.68 7.75
N PHE A 129 0.42 13.68 6.69
CA PHE A 129 -0.08 14.91 6.09
C PHE A 129 -1.45 15.32 6.62
N ASP A 130 -1.96 14.63 7.66
CA ASP A 130 -3.23 14.93 8.31
C ASP A 130 -4.35 15.07 7.26
N LEU A 131 -4.56 14.02 6.44
CA LEU A 131 -5.54 14.06 5.36
C LEU A 131 -6.91 13.57 5.81
N SER A 132 -7.97 14.15 5.24
CA SER A 132 -9.36 13.76 5.47
C SER A 132 -9.93 13.04 4.26
N LEU A 133 -10.26 11.76 4.44
CA LEU A 133 -10.88 10.91 3.41
C LEU A 133 -12.34 10.58 3.71
N TYR A 134 -12.98 11.28 4.66
CA TYR A 134 -14.38 11.03 4.99
C TYR A 134 -15.28 11.16 3.77
N LEU A 135 -16.12 10.15 3.56
CA LEU A 135 -17.13 10.06 2.52
C LEU A 135 -18.42 9.51 3.15
N PRO A 136 -19.62 10.01 2.80
CA PRO A 136 -20.86 9.39 3.24
C PRO A 136 -20.92 7.91 2.87
N LEU A 137 -21.39 7.06 3.78
CA LEU A 137 -21.49 5.61 3.59
C LEU A 137 -22.34 5.25 2.38
N SER A 138 -23.38 6.01 2.06
CA SER A 138 -24.19 5.78 0.84
C SER A 138 -23.36 5.85 -0.45
N LYS A 139 -22.31 6.68 -0.48
CA LYS A 139 -21.37 6.77 -1.60
C LYS A 139 -20.33 5.66 -1.57
N VAL A 140 -19.91 5.23 -0.38
CA VAL A 140 -19.06 4.04 -0.20
C VAL A 140 -19.79 2.80 -0.71
N ASP A 141 -21.07 2.63 -0.39
CA ASP A 141 -21.92 1.53 -0.88
C ASP A 141 -22.06 1.57 -2.40
N ASP A 142 -22.27 2.75 -2.98
CA ASP A 142 -22.31 2.91 -4.44
C ASP A 142 -20.98 2.51 -5.10
N ASN A 143 -19.85 2.91 -4.49
CA ASN A 143 -18.52 2.52 -4.93
C ASN A 143 -18.32 1.00 -4.85
N MET A 144 -18.74 0.37 -3.75
CA MET A 144 -18.64 -1.08 -3.57
C MET A 144 -19.45 -1.84 -4.60
N ARG A 145 -20.66 -1.38 -4.95
CA ARG A 145 -21.43 -2.00 -6.05
C ARG A 145 -20.70 -1.90 -7.38
N LYS A 146 -20.26 -0.71 -7.77
CA LYS A 146 -19.54 -0.48 -9.04
C LYS A 146 -18.23 -1.24 -9.13
N ALA A 147 -17.54 -1.45 -8.00
CA ALA A 147 -16.27 -2.17 -7.97
C ALA A 147 -16.39 -3.61 -8.52
N HIS A 148 -17.56 -4.23 -8.40
CA HIS A 148 -17.82 -5.60 -8.88
C HIS A 148 -18.09 -5.68 -10.39
N GLU A 149 -18.36 -4.55 -11.05
CA GLU A 149 -18.67 -4.55 -12.49
C GLU A 149 -17.47 -4.99 -13.34
N ARG A 150 -17.76 -5.62 -14.47
CA ARG A 150 -16.71 -6.10 -15.37
C ARG A 150 -15.94 -4.92 -15.97
N ASP A 151 -14.62 -4.94 -15.79
CA ASP A 151 -13.69 -3.88 -16.20
C ASP A 151 -13.94 -2.55 -15.46
N SER A 152 -14.47 -2.61 -14.22
CA SER A 152 -14.76 -1.44 -13.39
C SER A 152 -13.59 -0.47 -13.26
N VAL A 153 -12.36 -0.98 -13.13
CA VAL A 153 -11.13 -0.18 -13.08
C VAL A 153 -11.02 0.82 -14.24
N LEU A 154 -11.48 0.45 -15.43
CA LEU A 154 -11.33 1.26 -16.66
C LEU A 154 -12.62 1.95 -17.09
N LYS A 155 -13.79 1.42 -16.71
CA LYS A 155 -15.09 1.87 -17.21
C LYS A 155 -15.90 2.67 -16.20
N GLU A 156 -15.75 2.35 -14.92
CA GLU A 156 -16.55 2.95 -13.86
C GLU A 156 -15.88 4.19 -13.27
N LYS A 157 -16.69 5.00 -12.61
CA LYS A 157 -16.22 6.11 -11.78
C LYS A 157 -16.73 5.96 -10.35
N PHE A 158 -15.88 6.33 -9.42
CA PHE A 158 -16.07 6.16 -7.99
C PHE A 158 -16.18 7.54 -7.33
N TRP A 159 -17.07 7.65 -6.37
CA TRP A 159 -17.15 8.81 -5.50
C TRP A 159 -15.85 8.96 -4.73
N PHE A 160 -15.22 10.11 -4.90
CA PHE A 160 -13.99 10.47 -4.21
C PHE A 160 -14.03 11.93 -3.77
N ARG A 161 -13.22 12.29 -2.78
CA ARG A 161 -13.16 13.66 -2.24
C ARG A 161 -12.30 14.54 -3.15
N LYS A 162 -12.78 15.74 -3.48
CA LYS A 162 -12.04 16.66 -4.35
C LYS A 162 -10.76 17.19 -3.70
N HIS A 163 -10.84 17.47 -2.40
CA HIS A 163 -9.75 18.01 -1.59
C HIS A 163 -9.55 17.15 -0.35
N LEU A 164 -8.30 16.71 -0.14
CA LEU A 164 -7.93 15.86 1.00
C LEU A 164 -7.48 16.66 2.24
N ALA A 165 -7.21 17.95 2.07
CA ALA A 165 -6.88 18.88 3.14
C ALA A 165 -7.61 20.23 2.90
N PRO A 166 -7.90 21.02 3.94
CA PRO A 166 -8.49 22.36 3.80
C PRO A 166 -7.74 23.17 2.76
N PRO A 167 -8.43 23.86 1.82
CA PRO A 167 -7.75 24.82 0.97
C PRO A 167 -7.09 25.84 1.89
N LEU A 168 -5.87 26.24 1.54
CA LEU A 168 -5.22 27.36 2.21
C LEU A 168 -6.21 28.55 2.21
N PRO A 169 -6.33 29.29 3.33
CA PRO A 169 -7.13 30.50 3.36
C PRO A 169 -6.74 31.33 2.14
N SER A 170 -7.73 31.62 1.29
CA SER A 170 -7.48 32.33 0.05
C SER A 170 -6.71 33.62 0.35
N ALA A 171 -5.60 33.83 -0.34
CA ALA A 171 -4.88 35.10 -0.38
C ALA A 171 -5.74 36.25 -0.94
N ALA A 172 -7.04 36.05 -1.15
CA ALA A 172 -8.03 37.09 -1.42
C ALA A 172 -8.20 38.12 -0.27
N ALA A 173 -7.49 37.98 0.86
CA ALA A 173 -7.37 39.03 1.88
C ALA A 173 -6.09 39.88 1.77
N SER A 174 -5.18 39.59 0.84
CA SER A 174 -4.03 40.45 0.53
C SER A 174 -4.04 40.80 -0.95
N GLU A 175 -4.68 41.92 -1.29
CA GLU A 175 -4.45 42.57 -2.56
C GLU A 175 -2.95 42.85 -2.75
N LYS A 176 -2.45 42.46 -3.93
CA LYS A 176 -1.11 42.69 -4.51
C LYS A 176 0.01 41.76 -4.02
N SER A 177 0.16 40.64 -4.71
CA SER A 177 1.48 40.17 -5.14
C SER A 177 1.33 39.36 -6.43
N GLU A 178 2.24 39.59 -7.37
CA GLU A 178 2.36 38.93 -8.67
C GLU A 178 2.40 37.40 -8.51
N ASN A 179 1.82 36.68 -9.48
CA ASN A 179 1.90 35.23 -9.61
C ASN A 179 3.37 34.78 -9.44
N PRO A 180 3.74 34.09 -8.34
CA PRO A 180 5.05 33.48 -8.30
C PRO A 180 5.02 32.28 -9.25
N ASP A 181 6.02 32.21 -10.14
CA ASP A 181 6.26 31.01 -10.93
C ASP A 181 6.34 29.78 -10.01
N PRO A 182 5.89 28.60 -10.47
CA PRO A 182 6.07 27.36 -9.73
C PRO A 182 7.55 27.20 -9.36
N PRO A 183 7.87 26.82 -8.11
CA PRO A 183 9.26 26.75 -7.67
C PRO A 183 10.03 25.77 -8.56
N GLU A 184 11.08 26.27 -9.23
CA GLU A 184 11.96 25.49 -10.11
C GLU A 184 12.62 24.28 -9.40
N ASN A 185 12.57 24.25 -8.06
CA ASN A 185 13.04 23.13 -7.25
C ASN A 185 12.06 22.83 -6.08
N PRO A 186 11.44 21.64 -6.01
CA PRO A 186 10.54 21.24 -4.93
C PRO A 186 11.21 21.27 -3.54
N ASP A 187 12.52 21.07 -3.44
CA ASP A 187 13.26 21.12 -2.17
C ASP A 187 13.17 22.50 -1.50
N LYS A 188 13.14 23.58 -2.30
CA LYS A 188 13.03 24.95 -1.78
C LYS A 188 11.61 25.29 -1.32
N ALA A 189 10.58 24.70 -1.94
CA ALA A 189 9.20 24.84 -1.50
C ALA A 189 8.99 24.22 -0.11
N PHE A 190 9.63 23.07 0.10
CA PHE A 190 9.60 22.33 1.36
C PHE A 190 10.32 23.09 2.51
N GLU A 191 11.52 23.62 2.26
CA GLU A 191 12.23 24.46 3.24
C GLU A 191 11.46 25.75 3.60
N GLY A 192 10.75 26.32 2.63
CA GLY A 192 9.88 27.48 2.85
C GLY A 192 8.69 27.17 3.76
N ALA A 193 8.03 26.02 3.56
CA ALA A 193 6.91 25.57 4.38
C ALA A 193 7.32 25.25 5.83
N GLN A 194 8.49 24.64 6.03
CA GLN A 194 9.05 24.38 7.36
C GLN A 194 9.36 25.67 8.15
N LYS A 195 9.90 26.69 7.47
CA LYS A 195 10.21 27.99 8.10
C LYS A 195 8.98 28.82 8.42
N ALA A 196 7.87 28.63 7.70
CA ALA A 196 6.64 29.39 7.87
C ALA A 196 5.87 29.05 9.16
N GLY A 197 6.27 28.00 9.90
CA GLY A 197 5.67 27.66 11.19
C GLY A 197 4.15 27.59 11.11
N PHE A 198 3.62 26.59 10.40
CA PHE A 198 2.17 26.38 10.31
C PHE A 198 1.62 26.19 11.72
N VAL A 199 1.06 27.27 12.28
CA VAL A 199 0.39 27.24 13.58
C VAL A 199 -0.81 26.33 13.38
N ALA A 200 -0.78 25.16 14.02
CA ALA A 200 -1.82 24.15 13.95
C ALA A 200 -3.15 24.72 14.44
N SER A 201 -3.92 25.28 13.51
CA SER A 201 -5.31 25.64 13.69
C SER A 201 -6.14 24.40 13.37
N SER A 202 -6.25 23.48 14.34
CA SER A 202 -7.03 22.22 14.33
C SER A 202 -6.67 21.18 13.24
N SER A 203 -6.77 19.88 13.59
CA SER A 203 -6.51 18.79 12.63
C SER A 203 -7.53 18.81 11.49
N CYS A 204 -7.11 18.48 10.28
CA CYS A 204 -7.99 18.32 9.13
C CYS A 204 -8.98 17.16 9.31
N GLN A 205 -8.64 16.19 10.18
CA GLN A 205 -9.55 15.11 10.60
C GLN A 205 -10.64 15.63 11.55
N ASP A 206 -10.33 16.67 12.34
CA ASP A 206 -11.29 17.37 13.22
C ASP A 206 -12.13 18.40 12.46
N HIS A 207 -11.59 18.93 11.36
CA HIS A 207 -12.31 19.83 10.46
C HIS A 207 -13.37 19.06 9.67
N ILE A 208 -14.57 19.06 10.23
CA ILE A 208 -15.77 18.70 9.49
C ILE A 208 -16.08 19.87 8.58
N TRP A 209 -15.69 19.72 7.32
CA TRP A 209 -15.95 20.68 6.26
C TRP A 209 -17.43 21.01 6.27
N GLN A 210 -17.76 22.31 6.28
CA GLN A 210 -19.14 22.79 6.37
C GLN A 210 -19.90 22.54 5.05
N GLY A 211 -20.06 21.28 4.66
CA GLY A 211 -21.21 20.71 3.98
C GLY A 211 -21.68 21.48 2.76
N THR A 212 -20.76 21.78 1.83
CA THR A 212 -21.18 22.25 0.51
C THR A 212 -21.41 21.02 -0.39
N ALA A 213 -22.34 21.13 -1.34
CA ALA A 213 -22.65 20.07 -2.30
C ALA A 213 -21.47 19.67 -3.21
N ASP A 214 -20.30 20.29 -3.03
CA ASP A 214 -19.16 20.23 -3.93
C ASP A 214 -17.93 19.49 -3.33
N GLU A 215 -18.08 18.80 -2.19
CA GLU A 215 -16.98 18.09 -1.51
C GLU A 215 -16.52 16.81 -2.25
N TYR A 216 -17.40 16.22 -3.06
CA TYR A 216 -17.18 14.91 -3.69
C TYR A 216 -17.49 14.95 -5.17
N GLU A 217 -16.82 14.09 -5.93
CA GLU A 217 -17.09 13.90 -7.35
C GLU A 217 -16.81 12.47 -7.78
N LEU A 218 -17.23 12.16 -9.01
CA LEU A 218 -16.91 10.89 -9.65
C LEU A 218 -15.53 10.98 -10.31
N MET A 219 -14.63 10.10 -9.92
CA MET A 219 -13.29 9.95 -10.48
C MET A 219 -13.07 8.52 -11.00
N SER A 220 -12.38 8.35 -12.13
CA SER A 220 -11.88 7.04 -12.54
C SER A 220 -10.78 6.55 -11.58
N VAL A 221 -10.43 5.26 -11.63
CA VAL A 221 -9.30 4.75 -10.83
C VAL A 221 -7.99 5.44 -11.23
N GLU A 222 -7.80 5.71 -12.53
CA GLU A 222 -6.67 6.49 -13.04
C GLU A 222 -6.60 7.88 -12.40
N GLU A 223 -7.73 8.60 -12.37
CA GLU A 223 -7.81 9.92 -11.76
C GLU A 223 -7.54 9.88 -10.25
N ILE A 224 -8.01 8.85 -9.54
CA ILE A 224 -7.77 8.67 -8.09
C ILE A 224 -6.30 8.40 -7.80
N LEU A 225 -5.66 7.55 -8.60
CA LEU A 225 -4.28 7.13 -8.36
C LEU A 225 -3.27 8.19 -8.81
N ASN A 226 -3.41 8.71 -10.03
CA ASN A 226 -2.41 9.55 -10.69
C ASN A 226 -2.76 11.05 -10.67
N GLY A 227 -3.98 11.40 -10.26
CA GLY A 227 -4.43 12.78 -10.12
C GLY A 227 -5.47 13.19 -11.16
N LYS A 228 -6.14 14.31 -10.88
CA LYS A 228 -7.21 14.86 -11.70
C LYS A 228 -7.13 16.38 -11.75
N GLY A 229 -6.94 16.91 -12.96
CA GLY A 229 -6.81 18.35 -13.18
C GLY A 229 -5.62 18.95 -12.44
N ASP A 230 -5.75 20.21 -12.04
CA ASP A 230 -4.75 20.99 -11.30
C ASP A 230 -4.99 21.01 -9.78
N TYR A 231 -6.07 20.37 -9.30
CA TYR A 231 -6.52 20.48 -7.91
C TYR A 231 -6.41 19.18 -7.10
N PHE A 232 -6.44 18.01 -7.75
CA PHE A 232 -6.32 16.72 -7.08
C PHE A 232 -5.03 16.02 -7.52
N LEU A 233 -4.08 15.92 -6.59
CA LEU A 233 -2.72 15.44 -6.88
C LEU A 233 -2.66 13.93 -7.19
N GLY A 234 -3.57 13.12 -6.68
CA GLY A 234 -3.53 11.66 -6.79
C GLY A 234 -2.82 10.97 -5.62
N LEU A 235 -3.23 9.72 -5.34
CA LEU A 235 -2.68 8.95 -4.21
C LEU A 235 -1.22 8.51 -4.42
N ILE A 236 -0.81 8.19 -5.65
CA ILE A 236 0.57 7.79 -5.97
C ILE A 236 1.53 8.99 -5.81
N PRO A 237 1.25 10.17 -6.40
CA PRO A 237 2.06 11.36 -6.16
C PRO A 237 2.16 11.75 -4.67
N LEU A 238 1.09 11.58 -3.89
CA LEU A 238 1.15 11.78 -2.43
C LEU A 238 2.09 10.78 -1.73
N CYS A 239 2.16 9.53 -2.20
CA CYS A 239 3.13 8.56 -1.70
C CYS A 239 4.57 8.99 -2.03
N HIS A 240 4.84 9.49 -3.23
CA HIS A 240 6.17 10.03 -3.58
C HIS A 240 6.53 11.23 -2.69
N MET A 241 5.59 12.16 -2.50
CA MET A 241 5.78 13.30 -1.60
C MET A 241 6.10 12.86 -0.16
N TYR A 242 5.49 11.78 0.32
CA TYR A 242 5.82 11.21 1.62
C TYR A 242 7.23 10.60 1.67
N LEU A 243 7.66 9.89 0.62
CA LEU A 243 9.01 9.33 0.54
C LEU A 243 10.08 10.42 0.54
N ASP A 244 9.84 11.52 -0.19
CA ASP A 244 10.72 12.69 -0.18
C ASP A 244 10.74 13.36 1.20
N TYR A 245 9.56 13.55 1.81
CA TYR A 245 9.40 14.14 3.14
C TYR A 245 10.22 13.43 4.22
N ILE A 246 10.24 12.09 4.21
CA ILE A 246 11.00 11.30 5.19
C ILE A 246 12.49 11.18 4.84
N GLY A 247 12.94 11.74 3.73
CA GLY A 247 14.31 11.59 3.24
C GLY A 247 14.67 10.16 2.89
N CYS A 248 13.75 9.43 2.23
CA CYS A 248 13.95 8.05 1.82
C CYS A 248 15.22 7.90 0.97
N ASP A 249 16.02 6.85 1.22
CA ASP A 249 17.23 6.63 0.44
C ASP A 249 16.90 6.29 -1.02
N ARG A 250 17.84 6.59 -1.92
CA ARG A 250 17.63 6.48 -3.37
C ARG A 250 17.26 5.06 -3.83
N GLU A 251 17.80 4.02 -3.20
CA GLU A 251 17.55 2.65 -3.66
C GLU A 251 16.18 2.16 -3.19
N THR A 252 15.81 2.46 -1.94
CA THR A 252 14.46 2.20 -1.42
C THR A 252 13.43 3.00 -2.22
N PHE A 253 13.68 4.29 -2.48
CA PHE A 253 12.80 5.13 -3.31
C PHE A 253 12.59 4.49 -4.68
N ARG A 254 13.67 4.12 -5.38
CA ARG A 254 13.59 3.49 -6.70
C ARG A 254 12.78 2.20 -6.67
N ARG A 255 12.97 1.35 -5.65
CA ARG A 255 12.21 0.09 -5.51
C ARG A 255 10.73 0.35 -5.27
N VAL A 256 10.40 1.28 -4.38
CA VAL A 256 9.02 1.63 -4.06
C VAL A 256 8.34 2.30 -5.26
N SER A 257 9.04 3.14 -6.02
CA SER A 257 8.51 3.73 -7.25
C SER A 257 8.11 2.67 -8.27
N LEU A 258 8.89 1.58 -8.42
CA LEU A 258 8.49 0.48 -9.31
C LEU A 258 7.14 -0.16 -8.91
N TYR A 259 6.84 -0.25 -7.61
CA TYR A 259 5.57 -0.74 -7.11
C TYR A 259 4.43 0.26 -7.37
N LEU A 260 4.67 1.55 -7.10
CA LEU A 260 3.69 2.61 -7.31
C LEU A 260 3.36 2.76 -8.81
N ASP A 261 4.38 2.80 -9.68
CA ASP A 261 4.23 2.87 -11.13
C ASP A 261 3.46 1.66 -11.68
N PHE A 262 3.69 0.47 -11.12
CA PHE A 262 2.92 -0.72 -11.48
C PHE A 262 1.42 -0.55 -11.17
N ILE A 263 1.08 -0.03 -9.98
CA ILE A 263 -0.30 0.22 -9.58
C ILE A 263 -0.94 1.31 -10.46
N GLY A 264 -0.21 2.39 -10.72
CA GLY A 264 -0.66 3.48 -11.60
C GLY A 264 -0.99 2.97 -13.01
N ARG A 265 -0.11 2.16 -13.59
CA ARG A 265 -0.34 1.53 -14.91
C ARG A 265 -1.50 0.55 -14.96
N ARG A 266 -1.83 -0.08 -13.83
CA ARG A 266 -3.01 -0.94 -13.73
C ARG A 266 -4.29 -0.12 -13.63
N GLY A 267 -4.23 1.06 -13.02
CA GLY A 267 -5.31 2.06 -13.02
C GLY A 267 -5.57 2.68 -14.40
N SER A 268 -4.52 2.93 -15.17
CA SER A 268 -4.61 3.53 -16.51
C SER A 268 -5.06 2.54 -17.59
N GLY A 269 -4.91 1.24 -17.31
CA GLY A 269 -5.16 0.17 -18.27
C GLY A 269 -3.97 -0.14 -19.19
N GLU A 270 -2.79 0.45 -18.96
CA GLU A 270 -1.55 0.05 -19.64
C GLU A 270 -1.20 -1.42 -19.33
N THR A 271 -1.55 -1.89 -18.14
CA THR A 271 -1.47 -3.32 -17.77
C THR A 271 -2.85 -3.86 -17.40
N MET A 272 -3.10 -5.12 -17.72
CA MET A 272 -4.35 -5.80 -17.39
C MET A 272 -4.42 -6.08 -15.90
N THR A 273 -5.65 -6.07 -15.35
CA THR A 273 -5.92 -6.73 -14.07
C THR A 273 -5.86 -8.24 -14.25
N THR A 274 -5.54 -8.98 -13.18
CA THR A 274 -5.57 -10.46 -13.17
C THR A 274 -6.91 -10.98 -13.69
N ALA A 275 -8.03 -10.38 -13.26
CA ALA A 275 -9.36 -10.77 -13.72
C ALA A 275 -9.58 -10.57 -15.23
N ALA A 276 -9.12 -9.44 -15.79
CA ALA A 276 -9.21 -9.18 -17.23
C ALA A 276 -8.31 -10.13 -18.04
N TRP A 277 -7.10 -10.41 -17.53
CA TRP A 277 -6.18 -11.36 -18.13
C TRP A 277 -6.75 -12.79 -18.13
N MET A 278 -7.30 -13.26 -16.99
CA MET A 278 -7.95 -14.58 -16.92
C MET A 278 -9.11 -14.70 -17.91
N ARG A 279 -9.95 -13.65 -18.05
CA ARG A 279 -11.01 -13.62 -19.05
C ARG A 279 -10.45 -13.74 -20.47
N LYS A 280 -9.38 -13.01 -20.79
CA LYS A 280 -8.71 -13.07 -22.10
C LYS A 280 -8.21 -14.48 -22.39
N VAL A 281 -7.53 -15.14 -21.44
CA VAL A 281 -7.03 -16.51 -21.58
C VAL A 281 -8.17 -17.48 -21.87
N VAL A 282 -9.25 -17.44 -21.07
CA VAL A 282 -10.43 -18.30 -21.27
C VAL A 282 -11.07 -18.05 -22.63
N GLN A 283 -11.27 -16.78 -23.02
CA GLN A 283 -11.91 -16.42 -24.28
C GLN A 283 -11.09 -16.83 -25.52
N GLN A 284 -9.77 -16.92 -25.39
CA GLN A 284 -8.85 -17.31 -26.46
C GLN A 284 -8.57 -18.81 -26.49
N HIS A 285 -9.08 -19.57 -25.52
CA HIS A 285 -8.83 -21.01 -25.44
C HIS A 285 -9.48 -21.75 -26.62
N PRO A 286 -8.79 -22.68 -27.30
CA PRO A 286 -9.32 -23.36 -28.50
C PRO A 286 -10.63 -24.14 -28.27
N GLU A 287 -10.81 -24.69 -27.06
CA GLU A 287 -12.03 -25.42 -26.68
C GLU A 287 -13.19 -24.51 -26.24
N TYR A 288 -12.99 -23.20 -26.09
CA TYR A 288 -14.03 -22.31 -25.60
C TYR A 288 -15.10 -22.06 -26.66
N GLN A 289 -16.35 -22.38 -26.33
CA GLN A 289 -17.47 -22.36 -27.28
C GLN A 289 -18.26 -21.04 -27.26
N GLN A 290 -17.71 -19.98 -26.65
CA GLN A 290 -18.39 -18.69 -26.46
C GLN A 290 -19.71 -18.79 -25.69
N ASP A 291 -19.84 -19.80 -24.84
CA ASP A 291 -21.04 -20.16 -24.08
C ASP A 291 -20.95 -19.80 -22.58
N SER A 292 -19.87 -19.11 -22.18
CA SER A 292 -19.56 -18.77 -20.79
C SER A 292 -19.28 -19.98 -19.89
N VAL A 293 -18.99 -21.16 -20.47
CA VAL A 293 -18.62 -22.36 -19.72
C VAL A 293 -17.10 -22.52 -19.70
N VAL A 294 -16.55 -22.69 -18.50
CA VAL A 294 -15.13 -23.07 -18.29
C VAL A 294 -15.09 -24.58 -18.04
N THR A 295 -14.68 -25.35 -19.05
CA THR A 295 -14.54 -26.82 -18.93
C THR A 295 -13.32 -27.17 -18.05
N PRO A 296 -13.22 -28.42 -17.54
CA PRO A 296 -12.04 -28.85 -16.79
C PRO A 296 -10.72 -28.70 -17.56
N SER A 297 -10.75 -28.84 -18.89
CA SER A 297 -9.58 -28.63 -19.77
C SER A 297 -9.13 -27.15 -19.74
N ILE A 298 -10.07 -26.22 -19.99
CA ILE A 298 -9.81 -24.77 -19.92
C ILE A 298 -9.31 -24.37 -18.52
N ALA A 299 -9.95 -24.90 -17.47
CA ALA A 299 -9.56 -24.60 -16.09
C ALA A 299 -8.14 -25.10 -15.77
N TYR A 300 -7.79 -26.31 -16.21
CA TYR A 300 -6.45 -26.86 -16.03
C TYR A 300 -5.39 -26.00 -16.72
N ASP A 301 -5.61 -25.64 -17.99
CA ASP A 301 -4.65 -24.84 -18.76
C ASP A 301 -4.48 -23.44 -18.17
N LEU A 302 -5.57 -22.80 -17.73
CA LEU A 302 -5.53 -21.52 -17.01
C LEU A 302 -4.71 -21.63 -15.73
N MET A 303 -4.96 -22.65 -14.89
CA MET A 303 -4.19 -22.83 -13.64
C MET A 303 -2.71 -23.12 -13.91
N MET A 304 -2.40 -23.85 -14.98
CA MET A 304 -1.02 -24.11 -15.38
C MET A 304 -0.32 -22.86 -15.89
N GLU A 305 -1.01 -21.93 -16.56
CA GLU A 305 -0.47 -20.60 -16.87
C GLU A 305 -0.27 -19.75 -15.62
N CYS A 306 -1.26 -19.66 -14.72
CA CYS A 306 -1.13 -18.96 -13.44
C CYS A 306 0.10 -19.43 -12.66
N LYS A 307 0.29 -20.76 -12.56
CA LYS A 307 1.44 -21.37 -11.91
C LYS A 307 2.76 -20.94 -12.57
N ARG A 308 2.85 -21.04 -13.90
CA ARG A 308 4.08 -20.69 -14.64
C ARG A 308 4.43 -19.21 -14.48
N ILE A 309 3.43 -18.32 -14.43
CA ILE A 309 3.63 -16.89 -14.19
C ILE A 309 4.08 -16.65 -12.74
N GLY A 310 3.38 -17.22 -11.76
CA GLY A 310 3.71 -17.08 -10.34
C GLY A 310 5.11 -17.61 -9.99
N GLU A 311 5.56 -18.68 -10.65
CA GLU A 311 6.91 -19.25 -10.50
C GLU A 311 7.98 -18.50 -11.32
N GLY A 312 7.63 -17.43 -12.07
CA GLY A 312 8.56 -16.69 -12.94
C GLY A 312 9.02 -17.45 -14.20
N ARG A 313 8.45 -18.63 -14.47
CA ARG A 313 8.78 -19.48 -15.64
C ARG A 313 8.14 -18.99 -16.94
N LEU A 314 7.10 -18.18 -16.84
CA LEU A 314 6.45 -17.51 -17.97
C LEU A 314 6.33 -16.02 -17.68
N GLN A 315 6.98 -15.20 -18.49
CA GLN A 315 6.82 -13.75 -18.41
C GLN A 315 5.50 -13.36 -19.08
N CYS A 316 4.74 -12.47 -18.45
CA CYS A 316 3.44 -12.02 -18.95
C CYS A 316 3.40 -10.48 -19.04
N PRO A 317 3.83 -9.89 -20.17
CA PRO A 317 3.82 -8.43 -20.34
C PRO A 317 2.42 -7.81 -20.25
N ASP A 318 1.37 -8.54 -20.64
CA ASP A 318 -0.01 -8.06 -20.49
C ASP A 318 -0.38 -7.79 -19.02
N LEU A 319 0.13 -8.61 -18.09
CA LEU A 319 -0.18 -8.52 -16.67
C LEU A 319 0.82 -7.64 -15.91
N LEU A 320 2.11 -7.73 -16.26
CA LEU A 320 3.24 -7.19 -15.50
C LEU A 320 3.95 -6.02 -16.19
N GLY A 321 3.59 -5.72 -17.45
CA GLY A 321 4.26 -4.71 -18.25
C GLY A 321 5.75 -5.03 -18.46
N ASN A 322 6.60 -4.13 -17.97
CA ASN A 322 8.06 -4.25 -18.03
C ASN A 322 8.67 -4.98 -16.81
N VAL A 323 7.87 -5.36 -15.82
CA VAL A 323 8.35 -6.08 -14.64
C VAL A 323 8.62 -7.52 -15.03
N LYS A 324 9.83 -7.99 -14.73
CA LYS A 324 10.23 -9.38 -14.91
C LYS A 324 10.26 -10.08 -13.57
N ILE A 325 9.65 -11.26 -13.50
CA ILE A 325 9.69 -12.12 -12.33
C ILE A 325 10.78 -13.14 -12.53
N ASP A 326 11.79 -13.13 -11.66
CA ASP A 326 12.86 -14.12 -11.73
C ASP A 326 12.30 -15.51 -11.37
N PRO A 327 12.72 -16.58 -12.07
CA PRO A 327 12.26 -17.93 -11.77
C PRO A 327 12.56 -18.32 -10.33
N ILE A 328 11.56 -18.87 -9.63
CA ILE A 328 11.72 -19.39 -8.27
C ILE A 328 11.95 -20.90 -8.35
N PHE A 329 13.07 -21.37 -7.79
CA PHE A 329 13.39 -22.79 -7.69
C PHE A 329 13.15 -23.29 -6.26
N PRO A 330 12.43 -24.40 -6.05
CA PRO A 330 12.15 -24.94 -4.72
C PRO A 330 13.39 -25.25 -3.87
N GLY A 331 14.53 -25.48 -4.52
CA GLY A 331 15.78 -25.84 -3.87
C GLY A 331 16.72 -24.68 -3.58
N GLU A 332 16.30 -23.42 -3.73
CA GLU A 332 17.11 -22.23 -3.38
C GLU A 332 16.34 -21.26 -2.45
N ALA A 333 15.01 -21.38 -2.40
CA ALA A 333 14.19 -20.62 -1.48
C ALA A 333 14.44 -21.15 -0.06
N TYR A 334 15.15 -20.37 0.76
CA TYR A 334 15.42 -20.61 2.18
C TYR A 334 16.61 -21.51 2.56
N ASP A 335 17.53 -21.82 1.64
CA ASP A 335 18.72 -22.62 1.98
C ASP A 335 19.63 -21.95 3.02
N VAL A 336 19.65 -20.61 3.02
CA VAL A 336 20.46 -19.81 3.94
C VAL A 336 19.59 -19.29 5.07
N TYR A 337 19.56 -20.03 6.17
CA TYR A 337 18.97 -19.56 7.41
C TYR A 337 19.82 -18.41 7.99
N LEU A 338 19.15 -17.33 8.43
CA LEU A 338 19.80 -16.32 9.26
C LEU A 338 20.22 -16.98 10.58
N SER A 339 21.49 -17.32 10.68
CA SER A 339 22.05 -17.94 11.88
C SER A 339 21.96 -17.00 13.07
N GLY A 340 21.29 -17.43 14.14
CA GLY A 340 21.30 -16.74 15.45
C GLY A 340 22.59 -16.96 16.24
N ASN A 341 23.52 -17.78 15.74
CA ASN A 341 24.75 -18.08 16.44
C ASN A 341 25.72 -16.89 16.42
N LYS A 342 26.35 -16.61 17.56
CA LYS A 342 27.37 -15.58 17.66
C LYS A 342 28.63 -16.02 16.91
N MET A 343 29.03 -15.25 15.91
CA MET A 343 30.30 -15.43 15.19
C MET A 343 31.51 -15.29 16.13
N GLY A 344 32.49 -16.19 16.00
CA GLY A 344 33.71 -16.17 16.82
C GLY A 344 34.57 -14.92 16.58
N ASN A 345 35.36 -14.53 17.59
CA ASN A 345 36.17 -13.31 17.51
C ASN A 345 37.21 -13.31 16.38
N ARG A 346 37.77 -14.49 16.04
CA ARG A 346 38.75 -14.63 14.96
C ARG A 346 38.10 -14.49 13.58
N GLU A 347 37.01 -15.23 13.33
CA GLU A 347 36.22 -15.14 12.10
C GLU A 347 35.72 -13.71 11.87
N ARG A 348 35.22 -13.07 12.93
CA ARG A 348 34.81 -11.66 12.87
C ARG A 348 35.97 -10.75 12.47
N SER A 349 37.16 -10.95 13.04
CA SER A 349 38.33 -10.14 12.74
C SER A 349 38.81 -10.33 11.30
N GLU A 350 38.78 -11.57 10.79
CA GLU A 350 39.14 -11.89 9.41
C GLU A 350 38.13 -11.29 8.42
N LEU A 351 36.82 -11.43 8.70
CA LEU A 351 35.76 -10.84 7.90
C LEU A 351 35.86 -9.30 7.88
N LEU A 352 36.11 -8.67 9.03
CA LEU A 352 36.32 -7.22 9.11
C LEU A 352 37.54 -6.77 8.29
N ARG A 353 38.63 -7.54 8.26
CA ARG A 353 39.79 -7.23 7.41
C ARG A 353 39.46 -7.37 5.93
N ALA A 354 38.72 -8.40 5.54
CA ALA A 354 38.24 -8.56 4.17
C ALA A 354 37.36 -7.38 3.76
N TYR A 355 36.40 -7.00 4.61
CA TYR A 355 35.49 -5.87 4.37
C TYR A 355 36.16 -4.49 4.47
N ARG A 356 37.33 -4.37 5.09
CA ARG A 356 38.14 -3.13 5.05
C ARG A 356 38.90 -2.96 3.74
N ARG A 357 39.16 -4.05 3.03
CA ARG A 357 39.86 -4.06 1.73
C ARG A 357 38.93 -3.92 0.54
N ARG A 358 37.61 -4.00 0.75
CA ARG A 358 36.64 -3.71 -0.31
C ARG A 358 36.68 -2.22 -0.63
N GLU A 359 36.51 -1.88 -1.90
CA GLU A 359 36.19 -0.51 -2.31
C GLU A 359 35.01 -0.01 -1.45
N PRO A 360 35.10 1.19 -0.84
CA PRO A 360 33.95 1.77 -0.17
C PRO A 360 32.74 1.73 -1.09
N PHE A 361 31.54 1.52 -0.54
CA PHE A 361 30.31 1.72 -1.32
C PHE A 361 30.45 3.07 -2.03
N GLN A 362 30.54 3.04 -3.37
CA GLN A 362 30.75 4.26 -4.14
C GLN A 362 29.59 5.18 -3.79
N THR A 363 29.91 6.25 -3.07
CA THR A 363 28.99 7.38 -3.00
C THR A 363 29.05 7.96 -4.41
N HIS A 364 28.10 7.55 -5.25
CA HIS A 364 27.91 8.17 -6.56
C HIS A 364 27.50 9.63 -6.33
N LYS A 365 28.49 10.48 -6.11
CA LYS A 365 28.35 11.93 -6.28
C LYS A 365 28.27 12.18 -7.77
N GLU A 366 27.11 12.65 -8.19
CA GLU A 366 26.84 13.07 -9.55
C GLU A 366 27.74 14.25 -9.96
N GLY A 367 28.27 14.17 -11.18
CA GLY A 367 28.32 15.28 -12.13
C GLY A 367 29.31 16.41 -11.90
N GLY A 368 30.44 16.40 -12.63
CA GLY A 368 31.35 17.55 -12.69
C GLY A 368 32.40 17.51 -13.80
N LYS A 369 31.96 17.66 -15.06
CA LYS A 369 32.69 18.20 -16.25
C LYS A 369 33.97 17.50 -16.76
N GLY A 370 33.90 17.14 -18.05
CA GLY A 370 34.98 17.46 -19.01
C GLY A 370 35.77 16.28 -19.55
N ARG A 371 35.19 15.50 -20.49
CA ARG A 371 35.99 14.68 -21.39
C ARG A 371 36.49 15.58 -22.53
N LYS A 372 37.77 15.93 -22.52
CA LYS A 372 38.48 16.48 -23.68
C LYS A 372 39.03 15.32 -24.49
N ASP A 373 38.67 15.31 -25.77
CA ASP A 373 39.32 14.50 -26.80
C ASP A 373 40.79 14.89 -26.94
N GLY A 374 41.64 13.89 -27.10
CA GLY A 374 43.07 14.05 -27.31
C GLY A 374 43.65 12.76 -27.88
N ALA A 375 43.84 12.76 -29.18
CA ALA A 375 44.28 11.65 -30.00
C ALA A 375 45.72 11.16 -29.71
N GLN A 376 45.98 9.93 -30.18
CA GLN A 376 47.02 9.57 -31.15
C GLN A 376 48.12 8.59 -30.70
N LYS A 377 48.20 7.47 -31.46
CA LYS A 377 49.38 6.64 -31.86
C LYS A 377 50.18 5.96 -30.73
N GLY A 378 50.58 4.70 -30.81
CA GLY A 378 50.65 3.70 -31.88
C GLY A 378 51.83 2.75 -31.59
N LYS A 379 51.82 1.55 -32.21
CA LYS A 379 52.93 0.57 -32.34
C LYS A 379 53.36 -0.15 -31.05
N ASP A 380 53.88 -1.38 -31.04
CA ASP A 380 54.12 -2.45 -32.01
C ASP A 380 54.46 -3.70 -31.17
N GLY A 381 54.08 -4.89 -31.64
CA GLY A 381 54.92 -6.11 -31.63
C GLY A 381 55.21 -6.89 -30.33
N GLY A 382 55.02 -8.22 -30.40
CA GLY A 382 56.02 -9.16 -29.86
C GLY A 382 55.49 -10.40 -29.14
N ASP A 383 55.61 -11.55 -29.79
CA ASP A 383 55.33 -12.91 -29.33
C ASP A 383 56.14 -13.36 -28.09
N GLY A 384 55.62 -14.35 -27.34
CA GLY A 384 56.45 -15.14 -26.41
C GLY A 384 55.68 -16.12 -25.51
N LYS A 385 55.76 -17.41 -25.83
CA LYS A 385 55.21 -18.60 -25.14
C LYS A 385 55.68 -18.77 -23.68
N GLY A 386 54.88 -19.46 -22.87
CA GLY A 386 55.36 -20.17 -21.67
C GLY A 386 54.26 -20.62 -20.71
N GLU A 387 53.93 -21.91 -20.72
CA GLU A 387 53.03 -22.60 -19.79
C GLU A 387 53.49 -22.53 -18.33
N SER A 388 52.57 -22.38 -17.38
CA SER A 388 52.47 -23.25 -16.19
C SER A 388 51.19 -22.95 -15.40
N GLU A 389 50.48 -24.02 -15.07
CA GLU A 389 49.26 -24.04 -14.28
C GLU A 389 49.50 -23.52 -12.86
N SER A 390 48.61 -22.65 -12.37
CA SER A 390 48.28 -22.64 -10.95
C SER A 390 46.81 -22.26 -10.79
N HIS A 391 46.09 -23.12 -10.08
CA HIS A 391 44.73 -22.94 -9.64
C HIS A 391 44.57 -21.61 -8.90
N ASP A 392 43.71 -20.74 -9.41
CA ASP A 392 42.95 -19.79 -8.59
C ASP A 392 41.62 -19.51 -9.32
N GLU A 393 40.57 -20.20 -8.87
CA GLU A 393 39.20 -19.91 -9.24
C GLU A 393 38.82 -18.51 -8.76
N PHE A 394 38.72 -17.60 -9.71
CA PHE A 394 38.20 -16.25 -9.53
C PHE A 394 36.73 -16.29 -9.10
N PHE A 395 36.47 -16.02 -7.82
CA PHE A 395 35.18 -15.49 -7.38
C PHE A 395 35.04 -14.03 -7.85
N HIS A 396 34.58 -13.84 -9.07
CA HIS A 396 34.05 -12.54 -9.52
C HIS A 396 32.55 -12.47 -9.22
N TYR A 397 32.20 -12.03 -8.01
CA TYR A 397 30.93 -11.35 -7.82
C TYR A 397 31.07 -9.93 -8.39
N LYS A 398 30.51 -9.71 -9.58
CA LYS A 398 30.15 -8.36 -10.04
C LYS A 398 28.84 -7.99 -9.33
N ALA A 399 28.92 -6.99 -8.45
CA ALA A 399 27.79 -6.19 -8.02
C ALA A 399 27.88 -4.83 -8.74
#